data_AF-A0A669EU38-F1
#
_entry.id   AF-A0A669EU38-F1
#
_cell.length_a   1.000
_cell.length_b   1.000
_cell.length_c   1.000
_cell.angle_alpha   90.00
_cell.angle_beta   90.00
_cell.angle_gamma   90.00
#
_symmetry.space_group_name_H-M   'P 1'
#
loop_
_entity.id
_entity.type
_entity.pdbx_description
1 polymer ?
#
loop_
_entity_poly.entity_id
_entity_poly.type
_entity_poly.pdbx_seq_one_letter_code
_entity_poly.pdbx_strand_id
1 'polypeptide(L)'
;MMTAPMIFYILSNIPLHIPDKYFKDLDFLIRQFLWGSSPHRLSIKKLQASAKQGGFSLPNFQWYYWVMNVKQLRAWLPTAPVKPTWSHIETEVNGGISPWRELFDTSHKTTHPIIANAKTLWCKLHRAGRWDFIKSPSATLWGNKRILIGGTSVDWLQWRKAGILNVSDLFDCGTKCFLSFDKIVELYKLKRNQFWRYVQIHSSLSKWLGTPLSCPVGSPVEVLLSRSPLGKGITSKIYHLLQERSADPLLKVKGYWAQDMALDISSVEWDSCFLNVNTMYKETGSRFIQLKIIHRWHRTPQQLYKWNLAPTDECWRCDGQNASILHILWSCSALRDWWENKMEVIFSVLKRRFGISPKLSILGITTELSDGDFSSYTKRWIILALTTSNNITLKNAVKYTPKP
;
A
#
# COMPACT_ATOMS: atom_id res chain seq x y z
N MET A 1 -13.24 -11.73 9.23
CA MET A 1 -12.78 -13.08 8.86
C MET A 1 -12.17 -13.73 10.10
N MET A 2 -12.88 -14.66 10.73
CA MET A 2 -12.46 -15.29 12.00
C MET A 2 -11.17 -16.11 11.87
N THR A 3 -10.79 -16.50 10.65
CA THR A 3 -9.62 -17.35 10.37
C THR A 3 -8.32 -16.58 10.14
N ALA A 4 -8.39 -15.27 9.87
CA ALA A 4 -7.20 -14.47 9.59
C ALA A 4 -6.18 -14.47 10.76
N PRO A 5 -6.59 -14.34 12.04
CA PRO A 5 -5.66 -14.42 13.18
C PRO A 5 -4.90 -15.76 13.25
N MET A 6 -5.58 -16.88 12.96
CA MET A 6 -4.96 -18.22 12.97
C MET A 6 -3.91 -18.34 11.86
N ILE A 7 -4.23 -17.86 10.66
CA ILE A 7 -3.28 -17.86 9.53
C ILE A 7 -2.09 -16.96 9.85
N PHE A 8 -2.32 -15.77 10.41
CA PHE A 8 -1.24 -14.86 10.79
C PHE A 8 -0.34 -15.42 11.87
N TYR A 9 -0.89 -16.12 12.86
CA TYR A 9 -0.10 -16.81 13.86
C TYR A 9 0.89 -17.78 13.19
N ILE A 10 0.41 -18.64 12.30
CA ILE A 10 1.27 -19.59 11.58
C ILE A 10 2.33 -18.85 10.75
N LEU A 11 1.91 -17.88 9.91
CA LEU A 11 2.82 -17.12 9.05
C LEU A 11 3.89 -16.34 9.83
N SER A 12 3.57 -15.92 11.05
CA SER A 12 4.50 -15.20 11.91
C SER A 12 5.49 -16.11 12.61
N ASN A 13 5.21 -17.40 12.77
CA ASN A 13 6.10 -18.33 13.49
C ASN A 13 6.96 -19.19 12.57
N ILE A 14 6.82 -19.05 11.25
CA ILE A 14 7.62 -19.79 10.27
C ILE A 14 8.74 -18.87 9.74
N PRO A 15 9.98 -18.99 10.24
CA PRO A 15 11.12 -18.20 9.74
C PRO A 15 11.68 -18.76 8.42
N LEU A 16 11.05 -19.79 7.84
CA LEU A 16 11.45 -20.48 6.62
C LEU A 16 10.70 -19.98 5.40
N HIS A 17 11.28 -20.22 4.22
CA HIS A 17 10.70 -19.77 2.96
C HIS A 17 9.39 -20.50 2.63
N ILE A 18 8.30 -19.74 2.60
CA ILE A 18 7.00 -20.20 2.10
C ILE A 18 6.91 -19.93 0.58
N PRO A 19 6.65 -20.95 -0.26
CA PRO A 19 6.50 -20.76 -1.71
C PRO A 19 5.37 -19.81 -2.09
N ASP A 20 5.56 -19.03 -3.15
CA ASP A 20 4.54 -18.08 -3.64
C ASP A 20 3.24 -18.80 -4.10
N LYS A 21 3.32 -20.09 -4.44
CA LYS A 21 2.15 -20.93 -4.75
C LYS A 21 1.16 -21.01 -3.58
N TYR A 22 1.65 -21.16 -2.35
CA TYR A 22 0.81 -21.21 -1.15
C TYR A 22 -0.09 -19.97 -1.04
N PHE A 23 0.46 -18.78 -1.27
CA PHE A 23 -0.31 -17.53 -1.22
C PHE A 23 -1.30 -17.40 -2.38
N LYS A 24 -0.97 -17.91 -3.56
CA LYS A 24 -1.90 -17.96 -4.70
C LYS A 24 -3.07 -18.89 -4.43
N ASP A 25 -2.81 -20.06 -3.85
CA ASP A 25 -3.84 -21.03 -3.48
C ASP A 25 -4.75 -20.46 -2.37
N LEU A 26 -4.16 -19.73 -1.41
CA LEU A 26 -4.90 -19.03 -0.37
C LEU A 26 -5.78 -17.90 -0.94
N ASP A 27 -5.25 -17.08 -1.84
CA ASP A 27 -6.03 -16.06 -2.56
C ASP A 27 -7.17 -16.68 -3.39
N PHE A 28 -6.96 -17.87 -3.95
CA PHE A 28 -7.99 -18.64 -4.66
C PHE A 28 -9.11 -19.07 -3.72
N LEU A 29 -8.77 -19.68 -2.57
CA LEU A 29 -9.76 -20.08 -1.57
C LEU A 29 -10.58 -18.90 -1.04
N ILE A 30 -9.94 -17.74 -0.83
CA ILE A 30 -10.65 -16.52 -0.41
C ILE A 30 -11.62 -16.05 -1.50
N ARG A 31 -11.22 -16.11 -2.77
CA ARG A 31 -12.12 -15.76 -3.88
C ARG A 31 -13.29 -16.72 -3.96
N GLN A 32 -13.06 -18.02 -3.83
CA GLN A 32 -14.11 -19.03 -3.81
C GLN A 32 -15.05 -18.82 -2.62
N PHE A 33 -14.54 -18.43 -1.46
CA PHE A 33 -15.36 -18.08 -0.30
C PHE A 33 -16.22 -16.83 -0.55
N LEU A 34 -15.65 -15.78 -1.16
CA LEU A 34 -16.35 -14.52 -1.41
C LEU A 34 -17.38 -14.61 -2.54
N TRP A 35 -17.09 -15.38 -3.59
CA TRP A 35 -17.87 -15.40 -4.83
C TRP A 35 -18.56 -16.74 -5.09
N GLY A 36 -18.23 -17.80 -4.38
CA GLY A 36 -18.73 -19.15 -4.67
C GLY A 36 -18.35 -19.60 -6.08
N SER A 37 -19.32 -20.19 -6.79
CA SER A 37 -19.22 -20.51 -8.22
C SER A 37 -19.47 -19.32 -9.14
N SER A 38 -19.86 -18.15 -8.61
CA SER A 38 -20.17 -16.99 -9.42
C SER A 38 -18.89 -16.33 -9.97
N PRO A 39 -18.95 -15.72 -11.17
CA PRO A 39 -17.82 -14.98 -11.71
C PRO A 39 -17.42 -13.84 -10.77
N HIS A 40 -16.10 -13.69 -10.55
CA HIS A 40 -15.55 -12.65 -9.69
C HIS A 40 -15.98 -11.26 -10.14
N ARG A 41 -16.65 -10.50 -9.27
CA ARG A 41 -17.09 -9.14 -9.64
C ARG A 41 -15.99 -8.10 -9.45
N LEU A 42 -15.07 -8.34 -8.52
CA LEU A 42 -13.89 -7.50 -8.30
C LEU A 42 -12.60 -8.33 -8.33
N SER A 43 -11.54 -7.72 -8.85
CA SER A 43 -10.19 -8.28 -8.74
C SER A 43 -9.72 -8.29 -7.28
N ILE A 44 -8.89 -9.27 -6.90
CA ILE A 44 -8.30 -9.32 -5.54
C ILE A 44 -7.51 -8.06 -5.18
N LYS A 45 -6.86 -7.42 -6.17
CA LYS A 45 -6.11 -6.18 -5.95
C LYS A 45 -7.01 -5.05 -5.43
N LYS A 46 -8.21 -4.89 -6.00
CA LYS A 46 -9.23 -3.94 -5.52
C LYS A 46 -9.75 -4.29 -4.13
N LEU A 47 -9.90 -5.58 -3.83
CA LEU A 47 -10.34 -6.04 -2.51
C LEU A 47 -9.26 -5.77 -1.44
N GLN A 48 -7.99 -6.02 -1.76
CA GLN A 48 -6.84 -5.86 -0.85
C GLN A 48 -6.37 -4.41 -0.68
N ALA A 49 -6.83 -3.52 -1.55
CA ALA A 49 -6.54 -2.09 -1.46
C ALA A 49 -7.11 -1.46 -0.19
N SER A 50 -6.47 -0.39 0.28
CA SER A 50 -6.89 0.31 1.49
C SER A 50 -8.26 0.97 1.32
N ALA A 51 -9.04 1.08 2.40
CA ALA A 51 -10.32 1.82 2.38
C ALA A 51 -10.15 3.31 2.04
N LYS A 52 -8.96 3.88 2.27
CA LYS A 52 -8.62 5.26 1.88
C LYS A 52 -8.54 5.42 0.34
N GLN A 53 -8.09 4.37 -0.35
CA GLN A 53 -8.03 4.30 -1.82
C GLN A 53 -9.30 3.67 -2.42
N GLY A 54 -10.40 3.59 -1.66
CA GLY A 54 -11.64 2.98 -2.10
C GLY A 54 -11.69 1.46 -2.13
N GLY A 55 -10.67 0.78 -1.61
CA GLY A 55 -10.64 -0.68 -1.47
C GLY A 55 -11.47 -1.22 -0.30
N PHE A 56 -11.44 -2.54 -0.13
CA PHE A 56 -12.17 -3.25 0.94
C PHE A 56 -11.29 -3.64 2.13
N SER A 57 -10.00 -3.26 2.11
CA SER A 57 -9.01 -3.60 3.14
C SER A 57 -8.91 -5.11 3.44
N LEU A 58 -9.14 -5.95 2.43
CA LEU A 58 -8.92 -7.39 2.55
C LEU A 58 -7.42 -7.64 2.82
N PRO A 59 -7.06 -8.51 3.77
CA PRO A 59 -5.66 -8.80 4.03
C PRO A 59 -4.95 -9.41 2.82
N ASN A 60 -3.80 -8.86 2.45
CA ASN A 60 -2.85 -9.53 1.57
C ASN A 60 -1.92 -10.39 2.44
N PHE A 61 -2.20 -11.70 2.51
CA PHE A 61 -1.49 -12.63 3.38
C PHE A 61 0.00 -12.76 3.05
N GLN A 62 0.37 -12.60 1.78
CA GLN A 62 1.76 -12.62 1.35
C GLN A 62 2.52 -11.40 1.90
N TRP A 63 1.94 -10.20 1.79
CA TRP A 63 2.53 -9.00 2.37
C TRP A 63 2.58 -9.06 3.90
N TYR A 64 1.55 -9.60 4.54
CA TYR A 64 1.59 -9.82 5.99
C TYR A 64 2.71 -10.77 6.40
N TYR A 65 2.88 -11.89 5.68
CA TYR A 65 4.01 -12.81 5.89
C TYR A 65 5.35 -12.09 5.78
N TRP A 66 5.56 -11.29 4.72
CA TRP A 66 6.80 -10.51 4.56
C TRP A 66 7.02 -9.54 5.72
N VAL A 67 6.01 -8.75 6.05
CA VAL A 67 6.12 -7.70 7.08
C VAL A 67 6.29 -8.28 8.48
N MET A 68 5.58 -9.36 8.82
CA MET A 68 5.68 -10.01 10.13
C MET A 68 7.07 -10.60 10.35
N ASN A 69 7.65 -11.24 9.33
CA ASN A 69 9.01 -11.78 9.42
C ASN A 69 10.06 -10.67 9.41
N VAL A 70 9.90 -9.64 8.56
CA VAL A 70 10.82 -8.48 8.57
C VAL A 70 10.80 -7.73 9.90
N LYS A 71 9.65 -7.66 10.59
CA LYS A 71 9.56 -7.10 11.95
C LYS A 71 10.46 -7.86 12.93
N GLN A 72 10.60 -9.18 12.81
CA GLN A 72 11.42 -9.98 13.73
C GLN A 72 12.91 -9.69 13.61
N LEU A 73 13.36 -9.22 12.44
CA LEU A 73 14.76 -8.84 12.19
C LEU A 73 15.25 -7.70 13.10
N ARG A 74 14.31 -6.98 13.73
CA ARG A 74 14.62 -6.03 14.82
C ARG A 74 15.45 -6.66 15.94
N ALA A 75 15.29 -7.97 16.20
CA ALA A 75 16.08 -8.68 17.19
C ALA A 75 17.59 -8.68 16.88
N TRP A 76 17.96 -8.55 15.59
CA TRP A 76 19.36 -8.48 15.15
C TRP A 76 19.94 -7.06 15.13
N LEU A 77 19.12 -6.03 15.41
CA LEU A 77 19.61 -4.67 15.49
C LEU A 77 20.58 -4.50 16.67
N PRO A 78 21.70 -3.76 16.50
CA PRO A 78 22.60 -3.45 17.60
C PRO A 78 21.89 -2.72 18.76
N THR A 79 20.95 -1.83 18.42
CA THR A 79 20.18 -0.98 19.34
C THR A 79 18.89 -1.64 19.86
N ALA A 80 18.70 -2.94 19.61
CA ALA A 80 17.53 -3.65 20.09
C ALA A 80 17.48 -3.63 21.64
N PRO A 81 16.37 -3.17 22.26
CA PRO A 81 16.27 -3.05 23.72
C PRO A 81 16.19 -4.41 24.41
N VAL A 82 15.63 -5.42 23.75
CA VAL A 82 15.56 -6.80 24.23
C VAL A 82 15.94 -7.70 23.07
N LYS A 83 16.96 -8.53 23.29
CA LYS A 83 17.42 -9.52 22.32
C LYS A 83 16.96 -10.92 22.75
N PRO A 84 16.04 -11.56 21.99
CA PRO A 84 15.59 -12.90 22.31
C PRO A 84 16.72 -13.93 22.13
N THR A 85 16.65 -15.07 22.83
CA THR A 85 17.67 -16.13 22.78
C THR A 85 17.97 -16.61 21.37
N TRP A 86 16.94 -16.80 20.54
CA TRP A 86 17.11 -17.24 19.15
C TRP A 86 18.00 -16.28 18.35
N SER A 87 17.98 -14.98 18.63
CA SER A 87 18.79 -14.01 17.88
C SER A 87 20.29 -14.16 18.14
N HIS A 88 20.68 -14.65 19.34
CA HIS A 88 22.05 -14.97 19.68
C HIS A 88 22.50 -16.26 18.99
N ILE A 89 21.65 -17.30 19.02
CA ILE A 89 21.91 -18.57 18.33
C ILE A 89 22.20 -18.32 16.84
N GLU A 90 21.34 -17.53 16.17
CA GLU A 90 21.53 -17.19 14.75
C GLU A 90 22.84 -16.43 14.50
N THR A 91 23.27 -15.59 15.44
CA THR A 91 24.54 -14.85 15.32
C THR A 91 25.74 -15.77 15.50
N GLU A 92 25.69 -16.71 16.45
CA GLU A 92 26.75 -17.69 16.69
C GLU A 92 26.90 -18.65 15.51
N VAL A 93 25.79 -19.19 15.01
CA VAL A 93 25.77 -20.04 13.81
C VAL A 93 26.28 -19.28 12.59
N ASN A 94 26.07 -17.97 12.53
CA ASN A 94 26.61 -17.10 11.48
C ASN A 94 28.07 -16.64 11.72
N GLY A 95 28.85 -17.40 12.49
CA GLY A 95 30.27 -17.12 12.73
C GLY A 95 30.51 -15.86 13.58
N GLY A 96 29.54 -15.50 14.44
CA GLY A 96 29.60 -14.32 15.31
C GLY A 96 29.30 -13.00 14.60
N ILE A 97 28.90 -13.02 13.31
CA ILE A 97 28.53 -11.84 12.55
C ILE A 97 27.02 -11.65 12.61
N SER A 98 26.56 -10.46 13.03
CA SER A 98 25.13 -10.15 13.08
C SER A 98 24.46 -10.37 11.71
N PRO A 99 23.42 -11.22 11.62
CA PRO A 99 22.68 -11.45 10.38
C PRO A 99 22.05 -10.18 9.80
N TRP A 100 21.87 -9.12 10.61
CA TRP A 100 21.40 -7.81 10.15
C TRP A 100 22.24 -7.26 8.98
N ARG A 101 23.57 -7.50 9.00
CA ARG A 101 24.49 -7.03 7.96
C ARG A 101 24.25 -7.70 6.62
N GLU A 102 23.87 -8.97 6.63
CA GLU A 102 23.67 -9.76 5.41
C GLU A 102 22.46 -9.30 4.59
N LEU A 103 21.56 -8.54 5.20
CA LEU A 103 20.37 -7.99 4.53
C LEU A 103 20.73 -6.93 3.49
N PHE A 104 21.84 -6.21 3.70
CA PHE A 104 22.28 -5.10 2.87
C PHE A 104 23.32 -5.51 1.83
N ASP A 105 24.00 -6.63 2.07
CA ASP A 105 24.96 -7.17 1.12
C ASP A 105 24.25 -8.04 0.06
N THR A 106 24.42 -7.72 -1.21
CA THR A 106 23.86 -8.52 -2.33
C THR A 106 24.87 -9.52 -2.90
N SER A 107 26.11 -9.50 -2.39
CA SER A 107 27.23 -10.19 -3.01
C SER A 107 27.42 -11.64 -2.53
N HIS A 108 27.13 -11.91 -1.26
CA HIS A 108 27.27 -13.23 -0.64
C HIS A 108 25.92 -13.99 -0.59
N LYS A 109 25.95 -15.27 -0.97
CA LYS A 109 24.84 -16.20 -0.75
C LYS A 109 25.06 -16.88 0.60
N THR A 110 24.14 -16.63 1.54
CA THR A 110 24.14 -17.31 2.83
C THR A 110 23.55 -18.71 2.67
N THR A 111 24.17 -19.70 3.32
CA THR A 111 23.71 -21.10 3.35
C THR A 111 22.69 -21.33 4.47
N HIS A 112 22.62 -20.44 5.46
CA HIS A 112 21.71 -20.58 6.59
C HIS A 112 20.26 -20.33 6.15
N PRO A 113 19.33 -21.28 6.31
CA PRO A 113 17.98 -21.19 5.73
C PRO A 113 17.17 -20.01 6.28
N ILE A 114 17.32 -19.68 7.57
CA ILE A 114 16.59 -18.57 8.21
C ILE A 114 17.12 -17.22 7.71
N ILE A 115 18.45 -17.06 7.63
CA ILE A 115 19.07 -15.81 7.16
C ILE A 115 18.82 -15.63 5.66
N ALA A 116 18.87 -16.73 4.88
CA ALA A 116 18.53 -16.73 3.47
C ALA A 116 17.08 -16.30 3.23
N ASN A 117 16.13 -16.81 4.02
CA ASN A 117 14.74 -16.39 3.94
C ASN A 117 14.58 -14.92 4.35
N ALA A 118 15.15 -14.51 5.49
CA ALA A 118 15.12 -13.13 5.95
C ALA A 118 15.63 -12.13 4.88
N LYS A 119 16.76 -12.44 4.25
CA LYS A 119 17.33 -11.67 3.13
C LYS A 119 16.41 -11.63 1.92
N THR A 120 15.79 -12.77 1.58
CA THR A 120 14.82 -12.86 0.48
C THR A 120 13.59 -12.00 0.76
N LEU A 121 13.03 -12.06 1.98
CA LEU A 121 11.88 -11.26 2.39
C LEU A 121 12.20 -9.78 2.46
N TRP A 122 13.39 -9.42 2.96
CA TRP A 122 13.90 -8.04 2.93
C TRP A 122 13.93 -7.50 1.50
N CYS A 123 14.47 -8.27 0.55
CA CYS A 123 14.49 -7.88 -0.86
C CYS A 123 13.08 -7.79 -1.47
N LYS A 124 12.22 -8.80 -1.26
CA LYS A 124 10.83 -8.83 -1.78
C LYS A 124 10.05 -7.62 -1.27
N LEU A 125 10.14 -7.30 0.03
CA LEU A 125 9.48 -6.17 0.66
C LEU A 125 9.93 -4.83 0.07
N HIS A 126 11.24 -4.60 -0.03
CA HIS A 126 11.78 -3.34 -0.56
C HIS A 126 11.50 -3.15 -2.04
N ARG A 127 11.54 -4.23 -2.84
CA ARG A 127 11.12 -4.19 -4.25
C ARG A 127 9.64 -3.83 -4.38
N ALA A 128 8.77 -4.41 -3.55
CA ALA A 128 7.35 -4.09 -3.55
C ALA A 128 7.07 -2.63 -3.15
N GLY A 129 7.79 -2.11 -2.15
CA GLY A 129 7.69 -0.71 -1.71
C GLY A 129 8.45 0.29 -2.58
N ARG A 130 9.24 -0.17 -3.56
CA ARG A 130 10.17 0.65 -4.37
C ARG A 130 11.13 1.48 -3.51
N TRP A 131 11.62 0.89 -2.43
CA TRP A 131 12.58 1.52 -1.52
C TRP A 131 13.99 1.05 -1.82
N ASP A 132 14.94 1.98 -1.95
CA ASP A 132 16.35 1.62 -1.97
C ASP A 132 16.77 1.21 -0.57
N PHE A 133 17.28 -0.01 -0.45
CA PHE A 133 17.90 -0.53 0.77
C PHE A 133 19.39 -0.78 0.57
N ILE A 134 19.90 -0.65 -0.65
CA ILE A 134 21.31 -0.90 -0.93
C ILE A 134 22.11 0.30 -0.44
N LYS A 135 21.67 1.52 -0.79
CA LYS A 135 22.21 2.76 -0.22
C LYS A 135 21.64 3.01 1.17
N SER A 136 22.06 2.22 2.14
CA SER A 136 21.60 2.30 3.53
C SER A 136 22.73 2.71 4.48
N PRO A 137 22.43 3.43 5.58
CA PRO A 137 23.35 3.64 6.69
C PRO A 137 23.90 2.32 7.26
N SER A 138 23.04 1.30 7.32
CA SER A 138 23.37 -0.03 7.85
C SER A 138 24.13 -0.91 6.85
N ALA A 139 24.38 -0.43 5.63
CA ALA A 139 25.15 -1.19 4.65
C ALA A 139 26.59 -1.42 5.17
N THR A 140 27.08 -2.64 5.01
CA THR A 140 28.44 -2.99 5.44
C THR A 140 29.47 -2.32 4.53
N LEU A 141 30.54 -1.77 5.14
CA LEU A 141 31.67 -1.20 4.40
C LEU A 141 32.54 -2.28 3.78
N TRP A 142 32.72 -3.38 4.50
CA TRP A 142 33.63 -4.45 4.14
C TRP A 142 32.99 -5.54 3.27
N GLY A 143 33.69 -5.99 2.23
CA GLY A 143 33.20 -7.03 1.30
C GLY A 143 32.10 -6.54 0.33
N ASN A 144 31.68 -5.28 0.44
CA ASN A 144 30.62 -4.72 -0.41
C ASN A 144 31.12 -4.49 -1.85
N LYS A 145 30.57 -5.24 -2.82
CA LYS A 145 30.94 -5.15 -4.24
C LYS A 145 30.66 -3.78 -4.89
N ARG A 146 29.99 -2.86 -4.21
CA ARG A 146 29.77 -1.48 -4.68
C ARG A 146 30.76 -0.47 -4.10
N ILE A 147 31.48 -0.85 -3.04
CA ILE A 147 32.54 -0.04 -2.43
C ILE A 147 33.86 -0.68 -2.85
N LEU A 148 34.43 -0.16 -3.94
CA LEU A 148 35.60 -0.72 -4.60
C LEU A 148 36.77 0.25 -4.52
N ILE A 149 37.92 -0.26 -4.08
CA ILE A 149 39.21 0.43 -4.14
C ILE A 149 40.08 -0.38 -5.10
N GLY A 150 40.51 0.24 -6.21
CA GLY A 150 41.30 -0.44 -7.24
C GLY A 150 40.58 -1.61 -7.93
N GLY A 151 39.24 -1.61 -7.95
CA GLY A 151 38.43 -2.70 -8.54
C GLY A 151 38.15 -3.87 -7.60
N THR A 152 38.76 -3.90 -6.41
CA THR A 152 38.53 -4.93 -5.39
C THR A 152 37.67 -4.40 -4.24
N SER A 153 36.84 -5.27 -3.65
CA SER A 153 36.09 -4.92 -2.43
C SER A 153 37.03 -4.71 -1.26
N VAL A 154 36.68 -3.76 -0.40
CA VAL A 154 37.52 -3.39 0.73
C VAL A 154 37.31 -4.37 1.87
N ASP A 155 38.38 -4.88 2.46
CA ASP A 155 38.31 -5.60 3.73
C ASP A 155 39.54 -5.32 4.61
N TRP A 156 39.44 -4.30 5.46
CA TRP A 156 40.54 -3.92 6.35
C TRP A 156 40.29 -4.41 7.76
N LEU A 157 40.96 -5.51 8.12
CA LEU A 157 40.84 -6.14 9.43
C LEU A 157 41.08 -5.17 10.59
N GLN A 158 42.03 -4.23 10.44
CA GLN A 158 42.36 -3.24 11.48
C GLN A 158 41.18 -2.29 11.77
N TRP A 159 40.52 -1.79 10.73
CA TRP A 159 39.37 -0.88 10.88
C TRP A 159 38.13 -1.64 11.36
N ARG A 160 37.94 -2.87 10.87
CA ARG A 160 36.87 -3.77 11.33
C ARG A 160 37.00 -4.08 12.83
N LYS A 161 38.22 -4.42 13.29
CA LYS A 161 38.50 -4.64 14.72
C LYS A 161 38.36 -3.38 15.58
N ALA A 162 38.59 -2.21 14.99
CA ALA A 162 38.38 -0.93 15.66
C ALA A 162 36.90 -0.56 15.83
N GLY A 163 35.98 -1.32 15.23
CA GLY A 163 34.54 -1.13 15.37
C GLY A 163 33.88 -0.34 14.23
N ILE A 164 34.63 0.00 13.18
CA ILE A 164 34.06 0.61 11.95
C ILE A 164 33.48 -0.51 11.10
N LEU A 165 32.17 -0.60 11.00
CA LEU A 165 31.49 -1.77 10.43
C LEU A 165 30.52 -1.37 9.30
N ASN A 166 29.74 -0.34 9.54
CA ASN A 166 28.69 0.14 8.66
C ASN A 166 29.05 1.50 8.07
N VAL A 167 28.37 1.88 7.00
CA VAL A 167 28.54 3.19 6.36
C VAL A 167 28.26 4.32 7.35
N SER A 168 27.22 4.18 8.18
CA SER A 168 26.85 5.16 9.22
C SER A 168 27.98 5.53 10.17
N ASP A 169 28.91 4.60 10.42
CA ASP A 169 29.97 4.75 11.43
C ASP A 169 31.02 5.80 11.02
N LEU A 170 31.04 6.17 9.73
CA LEU A 170 31.91 7.20 9.15
C LEU A 170 31.24 8.57 9.06
N PHE A 171 29.99 8.70 9.52
CA PHE A 171 29.25 9.97 9.50
C PHE A 171 28.92 10.42 10.91
N ASP A 172 28.86 11.73 11.08
CA ASP A 172 28.46 12.34 12.32
C ASP A 172 26.94 12.18 12.54
N CYS A 173 26.52 11.71 13.72
CA CYS A 173 25.11 11.45 14.02
C CYS A 173 24.22 12.70 13.95
N GLY A 174 24.77 13.88 14.26
CA GLY A 174 24.03 15.14 14.28
C GLY A 174 24.03 15.83 12.92
N THR A 175 25.24 16.14 12.42
CA THR A 175 25.41 16.89 11.17
C THR A 175 25.20 16.04 9.91
N LYS A 176 25.26 14.71 10.02
CA LYS A 176 25.22 13.75 8.90
C LYS A 176 26.31 13.95 7.85
N CYS A 177 27.31 14.76 8.16
CA CYS A 177 28.49 14.98 7.35
C CYS A 177 29.49 13.85 7.58
N PHE A 178 30.32 13.60 6.58
CA PHE A 178 31.42 12.64 6.69
C PHE A 178 32.42 13.13 7.76
N LEU A 179 32.84 12.23 8.66
CA LEU A 179 33.76 12.57 9.74
C LEU A 179 35.14 12.95 9.18
N SER A 180 35.79 13.95 9.77
CA SER A 180 37.19 14.24 9.47
C SER A 180 38.10 13.09 9.94
N PHE A 181 39.27 12.98 9.32
CA PHE A 181 40.23 11.94 9.70
C PHE A 181 40.64 12.04 11.17
N ASP A 182 40.86 13.24 11.70
CA ASP A 182 41.22 13.46 13.10
C ASP A 182 40.13 12.93 14.05
N LYS A 183 38.86 13.17 13.71
CA LYS A 183 37.72 12.69 14.50
C LYS A 183 37.58 11.17 14.44
N ILE A 184 37.84 10.55 13.29
CA ILE A 184 37.87 9.07 13.16
C ILE A 184 39.00 8.47 13.99
N VAL A 185 40.20 9.08 13.97
CA VAL A 185 41.35 8.65 14.77
C VAL A 185 41.03 8.73 16.26
N GLU A 186 40.37 9.80 16.70
CA GLU A 186 39.95 9.99 18.08
C GLU A 186 38.88 8.96 18.50
N LEU A 187 37.80 8.82 17.72
CA LEU A 187 36.67 7.95 18.05
C LEU A 187 37.03 6.46 18.05
N TYR A 188 37.83 6.02 17.08
CA TYR A 188 38.15 4.60 16.87
C TYR A 188 39.58 4.22 17.28
N LYS A 189 40.33 5.16 17.88
CA LYS A 189 41.71 4.96 18.35
C LYS A 189 42.64 4.39 17.25
N LEU A 190 42.48 4.88 16.02
CA LEU A 190 43.26 4.42 14.86
C LEU A 190 44.65 5.09 14.81
N LYS A 191 45.61 4.44 14.14
CA LYS A 191 46.94 5.03 13.90
C LYS A 191 46.86 6.13 12.84
N ARG A 192 47.57 7.25 13.04
CA ARG A 192 47.60 8.39 12.09
C ARG A 192 48.17 8.05 10.71
N ASN A 193 48.97 6.99 10.58
CA ASN A 193 49.50 6.51 9.31
C ASN A 193 48.43 5.92 8.36
N GLN A 194 47.17 5.86 8.78
CA GLN A 194 46.04 5.34 7.98
C GLN A 194 45.35 6.42 7.13
N PHE A 195 45.92 7.62 7.01
CA PHE A 195 45.30 8.72 6.26
C PHE A 195 44.98 8.35 4.81
N TRP A 196 45.88 7.64 4.12
CA TRP A 196 45.64 7.23 2.74
C TRP A 196 44.42 6.32 2.59
N ARG A 197 44.23 5.39 3.54
CA ARG A 197 43.05 4.52 3.60
C ARG A 197 41.75 5.31 3.78
N TYR A 198 41.79 6.35 4.61
CA TYR A 198 40.68 7.29 4.74
C TYR A 198 40.33 7.96 3.40
N VAL A 199 41.32 8.48 2.67
CA VAL A 199 41.11 9.11 1.35
C VAL A 199 40.53 8.11 0.35
N GLN A 200 41.01 6.87 0.33
CA GLN A 200 40.50 5.83 -0.57
C GLN A 200 39.03 5.47 -0.29
N ILE A 201 38.65 5.29 0.99
CA ILE A 201 37.25 5.05 1.38
C ILE A 201 36.39 6.25 1.01
N HIS A 202 36.83 7.47 1.32
CA HIS A 202 36.11 8.69 0.96
C HIS A 202 35.82 8.73 -0.54
N SER A 203 36.85 8.53 -1.39
CA SER A 203 36.69 8.50 -2.84
C SER A 203 35.72 7.40 -3.31
N SER A 204 35.83 6.18 -2.76
CA SER A 204 34.92 5.09 -3.12
C SER A 204 33.48 5.38 -2.71
N LEU A 205 33.26 5.94 -1.51
CA LEU A 205 31.93 6.32 -1.04
C LEU A 205 31.36 7.48 -1.84
N SER A 206 32.18 8.46 -2.23
CA SER A 206 31.76 9.56 -3.11
C SER A 206 31.24 9.05 -4.46
N LYS A 207 31.89 8.04 -5.05
CA LYS A 207 31.42 7.39 -6.28
C LYS A 207 30.10 6.65 -6.10
N TRP A 208 29.89 6.04 -4.94
CA TRP A 208 28.72 5.20 -4.68
C TRP A 208 27.48 6.00 -4.22
N LEU A 209 27.66 6.96 -3.31
CA LEU A 209 26.59 7.78 -2.73
C LEU A 209 26.37 9.09 -3.50
N GLY A 210 27.40 9.65 -4.12
CA GLY A 210 27.41 10.96 -4.76
C GLY A 210 28.24 11.99 -4.00
N THR A 211 28.46 13.15 -4.64
CA THR A 211 29.15 14.32 -4.07
C THR A 211 28.20 15.52 -4.00
N PRO A 212 28.14 16.27 -2.88
CA PRO A 212 28.90 16.08 -1.64
C PRO A 212 28.45 14.84 -0.85
N LEU A 213 29.37 14.25 -0.09
CA LEU A 213 29.08 13.08 0.75
C LEU A 213 28.12 13.47 1.89
N SER A 214 26.98 12.80 1.91
CA SER A 214 26.02 12.86 3.00
C SER A 214 25.66 11.45 3.45
N CYS A 215 25.35 11.30 4.74
CA CYS A 215 24.93 10.01 5.26
C CYS A 215 23.66 9.55 4.51
N PRO A 216 23.63 8.33 3.93
CA PRO A 216 22.46 7.84 3.22
C PRO A 216 21.22 7.84 4.13
N VAL A 217 20.04 7.93 3.53
CA VAL A 217 18.79 7.83 4.29
C VAL A 217 18.36 6.37 4.29
N GLY A 218 18.25 5.77 5.49
CA GLY A 218 17.74 4.41 5.63
C GLY A 218 16.33 4.28 5.06
N SER A 219 15.98 3.09 4.58
CA SER A 219 14.65 2.85 4.02
C SER A 219 13.56 3.13 5.08
N PRO A 220 12.32 3.46 4.69
CA PRO A 220 11.23 3.64 5.65
C PRO A 220 11.05 2.44 6.59
N VAL A 221 11.33 1.23 6.09
CA VAL A 221 11.30 -0.02 6.86
C VAL A 221 12.41 -0.04 7.90
N GLU A 222 13.66 0.22 7.49
CA GLU A 222 14.82 0.31 8.38
C GLU A 222 14.58 1.32 9.51
N VAL A 223 14.10 2.52 9.15
CA VAL A 223 13.81 3.59 10.11
C VAL A 223 12.75 3.17 11.11
N LEU A 224 11.68 2.50 10.67
CA LEU A 224 10.62 2.00 11.56
C LEU A 224 11.11 0.91 12.52
N LEU A 225 11.98 0.02 12.04
CA LEU A 225 12.57 -1.04 12.87
C LEU A 225 13.49 -0.46 13.96
N SER A 226 14.21 0.62 13.66
CA SER A 226 15.15 1.26 14.59
C SER A 226 14.48 2.18 15.63
N ARG A 227 13.35 2.85 15.32
CA ARG A 227 12.77 3.92 16.16
C ARG A 227 11.89 3.47 17.35
N SER A 228 11.27 2.28 17.33
CA SER A 228 10.19 1.97 18.29
C SER A 228 10.61 0.99 19.39
N PRO A 229 10.80 1.40 20.66
CA PRO A 229 11.31 0.53 21.73
C PRO A 229 10.46 -0.73 21.97
N LEU A 230 9.13 -0.63 21.87
CA LEU A 230 8.19 -1.73 22.14
C LEU A 230 7.68 -2.46 20.89
N GLY A 231 8.06 -2.01 19.68
CA GLY A 231 7.65 -2.62 18.41
C GLY A 231 6.13 -2.66 18.14
N LYS A 232 5.31 -1.98 18.95
CA LYS A 232 3.85 -1.94 18.80
C LYS A 232 3.48 -1.21 17.50
N GLY A 233 2.63 -1.83 16.70
CA GLY A 233 2.12 -1.27 15.45
C GLY A 233 3.11 -1.23 14.27
N ILE A 234 4.35 -1.73 14.40
CA ILE A 234 5.32 -1.76 13.28
C ILE A 234 4.74 -2.48 12.06
N THR A 235 4.12 -3.65 12.26
CA THR A 235 3.52 -4.44 11.17
C THR A 235 2.49 -3.62 10.40
N SER A 236 1.59 -2.93 11.11
CA SER A 236 0.57 -2.10 10.49
C SER A 236 1.18 -0.92 9.73
N LYS A 237 2.18 -0.23 10.33
CA LYS A 237 2.87 0.90 9.70
C LYS A 237 3.58 0.51 8.41
N ILE A 238 4.36 -0.59 8.40
CA ILE A 238 5.04 -1.07 7.20
C ILE A 238 4.01 -1.50 6.14
N TYR A 239 2.94 -2.20 6.55
CA TYR A 239 1.88 -2.63 5.63
C TYR A 239 1.19 -1.44 4.96
N HIS A 240 0.87 -0.38 5.71
CA HIS A 240 0.31 0.85 5.15
C HIS A 240 1.28 1.55 4.20
N LEU A 241 2.58 1.61 4.51
CA LEU A 241 3.58 2.14 3.59
C LEU A 241 3.63 1.38 2.26
N LEU A 242 3.44 0.04 2.28
CA LEU A 242 3.31 -0.74 1.05
C LEU A 242 2.04 -0.38 0.27
N GLN A 243 0.91 -0.23 0.95
CA GLN A 243 -0.36 0.14 0.32
C GLN A 243 -0.29 1.52 -0.35
N GLU A 244 0.32 2.51 0.31
CA GLU A 244 0.50 3.86 -0.22
C GLU A 244 1.39 3.89 -1.48
N ARG A 245 2.37 2.99 -1.58
CA ARG A 245 3.25 2.87 -2.76
C ARG A 245 2.70 1.97 -3.86
N SER A 246 1.63 1.22 -3.57
CA SER A 246 0.98 0.37 -4.56
C SER A 246 0.22 1.20 -5.60
N ALA A 247 0.13 0.69 -6.83
CA ALA A 247 -0.57 1.39 -7.90
C ALA A 247 -2.07 1.53 -7.58
N ASP A 248 -2.64 2.70 -7.89
CA ASP A 248 -4.07 2.96 -7.67
C ASP A 248 -4.93 1.91 -8.41
N PRO A 249 -5.64 1.04 -7.69
CA PRO A 249 -6.43 -0.03 -8.27
C PRO A 249 -7.72 0.48 -8.95
N LEU A 250 -8.11 1.73 -8.70
CA LEU A 250 -9.32 2.36 -9.24
C LEU A 250 -9.04 3.42 -10.32
N LEU A 251 -7.77 3.68 -10.69
CA LEU A 251 -7.43 4.67 -11.73
C LEU A 251 -8.20 4.46 -13.04
N LYS A 252 -8.32 3.19 -13.49
CA LYS A 252 -9.11 2.85 -14.68
C LYS A 252 -10.61 3.11 -14.49
N VAL A 253 -11.12 2.90 -13.27
CA VAL A 253 -12.54 3.12 -12.93
C VAL A 253 -12.85 4.61 -12.95
N LYS A 254 -11.94 5.44 -12.44
CA LYS A 254 -12.03 6.91 -12.55
C LYS A 254 -12.15 7.34 -14.01
N GLY A 255 -11.28 6.82 -14.89
CA GLY A 255 -11.33 7.11 -16.32
C GLY A 255 -12.66 6.75 -16.98
N TYR A 256 -13.25 5.60 -16.61
CA TYR A 256 -14.57 5.23 -17.11
C TYR A 256 -15.68 6.16 -16.64
N TRP A 257 -15.65 6.60 -15.37
CA TRP A 257 -16.64 7.55 -14.87
C TRP A 257 -16.53 8.93 -15.54
N ALA A 258 -15.31 9.42 -15.75
CA ALA A 258 -15.07 10.67 -16.47
C ALA A 258 -15.60 10.60 -17.91
N GLN A 259 -15.36 9.47 -18.60
CA GLN A 259 -15.86 9.24 -19.96
C GLN A 259 -17.39 9.17 -20.00
N ASP A 260 -18.02 8.39 -19.12
CA ASP A 260 -19.48 8.22 -19.10
C ASP A 260 -20.20 9.55 -18.81
N MET A 261 -19.67 10.34 -17.87
CA MET A 261 -20.24 11.62 -17.49
C MET A 261 -19.93 12.76 -18.47
N ALA A 262 -18.97 12.57 -19.39
CA ALA A 262 -18.39 13.63 -20.20
C ALA A 262 -17.93 14.84 -19.35
N LEU A 263 -17.40 14.57 -18.16
CA LEU A 263 -16.93 15.57 -17.19
C LEU A 263 -15.52 15.19 -16.71
N ASP A 264 -14.66 16.19 -16.52
CA ASP A 264 -13.40 15.95 -15.85
C ASP A 264 -13.61 15.70 -14.35
N ILE A 265 -12.86 14.76 -13.80
CA ILE A 265 -12.86 14.43 -12.38
C ILE A 265 -11.41 14.61 -11.91
N SER A 266 -11.15 15.64 -11.11
CA SER A 266 -9.83 15.87 -10.54
C SER A 266 -9.41 14.74 -9.59
N SER A 267 -8.12 14.62 -9.26
CA SER A 267 -7.66 13.66 -8.23
C SER A 267 -8.28 13.96 -6.87
N VAL A 268 -8.40 15.25 -6.51
CA VAL A 268 -8.97 15.70 -5.24
C VAL A 268 -10.45 15.32 -5.12
N GLU A 269 -11.25 15.54 -6.16
CA GLU A 269 -12.66 15.10 -6.19
C GLU A 269 -12.77 13.57 -6.07
N TRP A 270 -11.92 12.84 -6.78
CA TRP A 270 -11.93 11.38 -6.73
C TRP A 270 -11.57 10.83 -5.34
N ASP A 271 -10.54 11.36 -4.71
CA ASP A 271 -10.14 10.98 -3.35
C ASP A 271 -11.23 11.36 -2.33
N SER A 272 -11.92 12.48 -2.54
CA SER A 272 -13.05 12.90 -1.69
C SER A 272 -14.19 11.89 -1.70
N CYS A 273 -14.39 11.14 -2.79
CA CYS A 273 -15.41 10.08 -2.86
C CYS A 273 -15.21 9.06 -1.75
N PHE A 274 -13.97 8.58 -1.58
CA PHE A 274 -13.65 7.55 -0.60
C PHE A 274 -13.64 8.10 0.83
N LEU A 275 -13.23 9.35 1.01
CA LEU A 275 -13.38 10.04 2.28
C LEU A 275 -14.86 10.13 2.68
N ASN A 276 -15.72 10.51 1.74
CA ASN A 276 -17.16 10.63 1.96
C ASN A 276 -17.80 9.27 2.26
N VAL A 277 -17.43 8.19 1.55
CA VAL A 277 -17.89 6.84 1.90
C VAL A 277 -17.55 6.46 3.34
N ASN A 278 -16.38 6.86 3.83
CA ASN A 278 -15.93 6.51 5.17
C ASN A 278 -16.55 7.40 6.27
N THR A 279 -16.97 8.62 5.94
CA THR A 279 -17.41 9.63 6.91
C THR A 279 -18.90 9.93 6.88
N MET A 280 -19.59 9.71 5.75
CA MET A 280 -20.95 10.19 5.53
C MET A 280 -22.04 9.17 5.87
N TYR A 281 -21.68 7.89 5.94
CA TYR A 281 -22.61 6.79 6.19
C TYR A 281 -22.31 6.12 7.53
N LYS A 282 -23.31 6.02 8.41
CA LYS A 282 -23.18 5.30 9.69
C LYS A 282 -23.33 3.79 9.50
N GLU A 283 -24.27 3.38 8.66
CA GLU A 283 -24.63 1.98 8.44
C GLU A 283 -23.73 1.33 7.36
N THR A 284 -23.24 0.12 7.65
CA THR A 284 -22.38 -0.64 6.72
C THR A 284 -23.08 -0.99 5.41
N GLY A 285 -24.40 -1.23 5.44
CA GLY A 285 -25.20 -1.54 4.24
C GLY A 285 -25.15 -0.41 3.22
N SER A 286 -25.50 0.80 3.65
CA SER A 286 -25.44 2.02 2.83
C SER A 286 -24.02 2.31 2.31
N ARG A 287 -22.97 2.13 3.13
CA ARG A 287 -21.56 2.23 2.68
C ARG A 287 -21.24 1.26 1.55
N PHE A 288 -21.70 0.02 1.70
CA PHE A 288 -21.43 -1.02 0.73
C PHE A 288 -22.14 -0.77 -0.60
N ILE A 289 -23.34 -0.20 -0.58
CA ILE A 289 -24.06 0.23 -1.78
C ILE A 289 -23.25 1.31 -2.52
N GLN A 290 -22.78 2.34 -1.81
CA GLN A 290 -22.00 3.39 -2.45
C GLN A 290 -20.69 2.86 -3.05
N LEU A 291 -20.00 1.96 -2.34
CA LEU A 291 -18.82 1.29 -2.89
C LEU A 291 -19.16 0.46 -4.14
N LYS A 292 -20.29 -0.25 -4.17
CA LYS A 292 -20.73 -0.99 -5.37
C LYS A 292 -20.93 -0.05 -6.56
N ILE A 293 -21.53 1.11 -6.34
CA ILE A 293 -21.72 2.13 -7.39
C ILE A 293 -20.35 2.59 -7.88
N ILE A 294 -19.49 3.10 -7.00
CA ILE A 294 -18.16 3.64 -7.37
C ILE A 294 -17.34 2.60 -8.13
N HIS A 295 -17.34 1.34 -7.69
CA HIS A 295 -16.62 0.24 -8.35
C HIS A 295 -17.24 -0.25 -9.66
N ARG A 296 -18.40 0.29 -10.07
CA ARG A 296 -19.20 -0.17 -11.22
C ARG A 296 -19.52 -1.67 -11.11
N TRP A 297 -19.94 -2.10 -9.92
CA TRP A 297 -20.17 -3.50 -9.57
C TRP A 297 -21.35 -4.13 -10.32
N HIS A 298 -22.37 -3.32 -10.65
CA HIS A 298 -23.56 -3.77 -11.34
C HIS A 298 -23.29 -3.85 -12.85
N ARG A 299 -23.65 -4.97 -13.46
CA ARG A 299 -23.53 -5.19 -14.90
C ARG A 299 -24.69 -4.50 -15.62
N THR A 300 -24.40 -3.82 -16.71
CA THR A 300 -25.40 -3.13 -17.53
C THR A 300 -25.68 -3.89 -18.82
N PRO A 301 -26.83 -3.70 -19.50
CA PRO A 301 -27.13 -4.35 -20.77
C PRO A 301 -26.06 -4.04 -21.81
N GLN A 302 -25.55 -2.80 -21.86
CA GLN A 302 -24.40 -2.45 -22.69
C GLN A 302 -23.17 -3.33 -22.43
N GLN A 303 -22.85 -3.63 -21.17
CA GLN A 303 -21.72 -4.50 -20.85
C GLN A 303 -22.02 -5.96 -21.19
N LEU A 304 -23.22 -6.43 -20.91
CA LEU A 304 -23.64 -7.80 -21.18
C LEU A 304 -23.69 -8.10 -22.69
N TYR A 305 -24.21 -7.17 -23.49
CA TYR A 305 -24.21 -7.25 -24.95
C TYR A 305 -22.78 -7.30 -25.51
N LYS A 306 -21.90 -6.40 -25.05
CA LYS A 306 -20.47 -6.41 -25.42
C LYS A 306 -19.74 -7.71 -25.06
N TRP A 307 -20.26 -8.48 -24.09
CA TRP A 307 -19.72 -9.77 -23.70
C TRP A 307 -20.46 -10.96 -24.33
N ASN A 308 -21.40 -10.70 -25.25
CA ASN A 308 -22.28 -11.70 -25.85
C ASN A 308 -23.07 -12.53 -24.80
N LEU A 309 -23.42 -11.92 -23.67
CA LEU A 309 -24.23 -12.51 -22.60
C LEU A 309 -25.68 -12.03 -22.62
N ALA A 310 -26.00 -11.02 -23.42
CA ALA A 310 -27.34 -10.51 -23.65
C ALA A 310 -27.54 -10.24 -25.16
N PRO A 311 -28.76 -10.39 -25.68
CA PRO A 311 -29.05 -10.21 -27.11
C PRO A 311 -29.08 -8.74 -27.55
N THR A 312 -29.28 -7.80 -26.63
CA THR A 312 -29.39 -6.36 -26.93
C THR A 312 -28.68 -5.52 -25.87
N ASP A 313 -28.24 -4.29 -26.23
CA ASP A 313 -27.72 -3.28 -25.29
C ASP A 313 -28.78 -2.26 -24.83
N GLU A 314 -30.05 -2.55 -25.10
CA GLU A 314 -31.18 -1.67 -24.84
C GLU A 314 -31.54 -1.60 -23.35
N CYS A 315 -32.12 -0.47 -22.96
CA CYS A 315 -32.64 -0.27 -21.61
C CYS A 315 -33.98 -0.99 -21.43
N TRP A 316 -34.16 -1.71 -20.33
CA TRP A 316 -35.45 -2.35 -19.99
C TRP A 316 -36.52 -1.35 -19.50
N ARG A 317 -36.19 -0.05 -19.35
CA ARG A 317 -37.11 0.98 -18.87
C ARG A 317 -37.55 1.97 -19.95
N CYS A 318 -36.74 2.19 -20.97
CA CYS A 318 -37.05 3.16 -22.01
C CYS A 318 -36.81 2.54 -23.39
N ASP A 319 -37.38 3.16 -24.42
CA ASP A 319 -37.44 2.61 -25.77
C ASP A 319 -36.06 2.66 -26.49
N GLY A 320 -35.13 1.75 -26.13
CA GLY A 320 -34.01 1.37 -27.00
C GLY A 320 -32.71 2.19 -26.90
N GLN A 321 -32.48 2.99 -25.84
CA GLN A 321 -31.19 3.67 -25.69
C GLN A 321 -30.08 2.75 -25.15
N ASN A 322 -28.83 3.02 -25.56
CA ASN A 322 -27.64 2.32 -25.09
C ASN A 322 -27.51 2.40 -23.56
N ALA A 323 -27.79 1.29 -22.87
CA ALA A 323 -27.93 1.24 -21.43
C ALA A 323 -26.57 1.19 -20.71
N SER A 324 -25.87 2.32 -20.73
CA SER A 324 -24.68 2.57 -19.91
C SER A 324 -25.03 2.63 -18.41
N ILE A 325 -24.02 2.63 -17.54
CA ILE A 325 -24.26 2.74 -16.09
C ILE A 325 -24.84 4.11 -15.72
N LEU A 326 -24.41 5.17 -16.41
CA LEU A 326 -24.96 6.51 -16.21
C LEU A 326 -26.42 6.58 -16.68
N HIS A 327 -26.74 5.93 -17.80
CA HIS A 327 -28.12 5.82 -18.26
C HIS A 327 -29.00 5.13 -17.21
N ILE A 328 -28.56 3.99 -16.69
CA ILE A 328 -29.32 3.21 -15.71
C ILE A 328 -29.51 3.94 -14.38
N LEU A 329 -28.58 4.81 -13.99
CA LEU A 329 -28.64 5.51 -12.70
C LEU A 329 -29.29 6.90 -12.81
N TRP A 330 -29.11 7.60 -13.93
CA TRP A 330 -29.38 9.03 -14.00
C TRP A 330 -30.08 9.48 -15.29
N SER A 331 -29.52 9.18 -16.48
CA SER A 331 -29.98 9.82 -17.73
C SER A 331 -31.12 9.10 -18.47
N CYS A 332 -31.62 7.96 -17.95
CA CYS A 332 -32.78 7.28 -18.52
C CYS A 332 -34.03 8.18 -18.46
N SER A 333 -34.73 8.33 -19.59
CA SER A 333 -35.96 9.14 -19.70
C SER A 333 -37.03 8.69 -18.71
N ALA A 334 -37.23 7.39 -18.57
CA ALA A 334 -38.17 6.81 -17.60
C ALA A 334 -37.78 6.99 -16.12
N LEU A 335 -36.59 7.51 -15.81
CA LEU A 335 -36.17 7.87 -14.45
C LEU A 335 -36.32 9.37 -14.15
N ARG A 336 -36.71 10.19 -15.13
CA ARG A 336 -36.80 11.65 -14.96
C ARG A 336 -37.76 12.03 -13.84
N ASP A 337 -39.02 11.59 -13.93
CA ASP A 337 -40.04 11.87 -12.92
C ASP A 337 -39.65 11.37 -11.53
N TRP A 338 -38.97 10.22 -11.46
CA TRP A 338 -38.46 9.69 -10.20
C TRP A 338 -37.43 10.63 -9.56
N TRP A 339 -36.45 11.09 -10.34
CA TRP A 339 -35.43 12.00 -9.84
C TRP A 339 -36.00 13.36 -9.50
N GLU A 340 -36.89 13.92 -10.32
CA GLU A 340 -37.58 15.20 -10.05
C GLU A 340 -38.35 15.13 -8.73
N ASN A 341 -39.15 14.08 -8.52
CA ASN A 341 -39.86 13.87 -7.26
C ASN A 341 -38.91 13.76 -6.06
N LYS A 342 -37.76 13.08 -6.21
CA LYS A 342 -36.75 12.99 -5.14
C LYS A 342 -36.09 14.33 -4.86
N MET A 343 -35.81 15.13 -5.89
CA MET A 343 -35.24 16.45 -5.72
C MET A 343 -36.22 17.38 -5.00
N GLU A 344 -37.50 17.36 -5.35
CA GLU A 344 -38.53 18.15 -4.65
C GLU A 344 -38.67 17.74 -3.18
N VAL A 345 -38.58 16.45 -2.84
CA VAL A 345 -38.53 16.00 -1.44
C VAL A 345 -37.29 16.55 -0.71
N ILE A 346 -36.12 16.51 -1.35
CA ILE A 346 -34.89 17.09 -0.77
C ILE A 346 -35.04 18.61 -0.58
N PHE A 347 -35.54 19.32 -1.58
CA PHE A 347 -35.68 20.78 -1.55
C PHE A 347 -36.75 21.25 -0.55
N SER A 348 -37.86 20.53 -0.41
CA SER A 348 -38.90 20.84 0.57
C SER A 348 -38.41 20.67 2.01
N VAL A 349 -37.66 19.61 2.30
CA VAL A 349 -37.06 19.39 3.63
C VAL A 349 -36.01 20.45 3.95
N LEU A 350 -35.17 20.81 2.97
CA LEU A 350 -34.08 21.77 3.17
C LEU A 350 -34.50 23.23 2.99
N LYS A 351 -35.70 23.49 2.46
CA LYS A 351 -36.21 24.81 2.09
C LYS A 351 -35.25 25.59 1.19
N ARG A 352 -34.45 24.89 0.37
CA ARG A 352 -33.43 25.47 -0.50
C ARG A 352 -33.28 24.63 -1.77
N ARG A 353 -33.18 25.31 -2.91
CA ARG A 353 -32.90 24.68 -4.22
C ARG A 353 -31.41 24.81 -4.54
N PHE A 354 -30.86 23.75 -5.13
CA PHE A 354 -29.47 23.71 -5.60
C PHE A 354 -29.36 22.70 -6.75
N GLY A 355 -28.32 22.84 -7.58
CA GLY A 355 -28.06 21.91 -8.67
C GLY A 355 -27.62 20.55 -8.13
N ILE A 356 -28.26 19.47 -8.58
CA ILE A 356 -27.85 18.10 -8.26
C ILE A 356 -27.24 17.50 -9.52
N SER A 357 -25.91 17.47 -9.55
CA SER A 357 -25.16 16.88 -10.66
C SER A 357 -25.07 15.35 -10.54
N PRO A 358 -24.71 14.65 -11.64
CA PRO A 358 -24.34 13.23 -11.60
C PRO A 358 -23.16 12.93 -10.64
N LYS A 359 -22.23 13.87 -10.48
CA LYS A 359 -21.08 13.72 -9.57
C LYS A 359 -21.55 13.65 -8.12
N LEU A 360 -22.45 14.54 -7.73
CA LEU A 360 -23.04 14.54 -6.40
C LEU A 360 -23.96 13.34 -6.19
N SER A 361 -24.86 13.07 -7.14
CA SER A 361 -25.88 12.03 -6.98
C SER A 361 -25.33 10.61 -7.04
N ILE A 362 -24.39 10.32 -7.95
CA ILE A 362 -23.87 8.97 -8.18
C ILE A 362 -22.61 8.73 -7.35
N LEU A 363 -21.62 9.63 -7.43
CA LEU A 363 -20.31 9.42 -6.79
C LEU A 363 -20.28 9.96 -5.35
N GLY A 364 -21.22 10.82 -4.97
CA GLY A 364 -21.25 11.43 -3.63
C GLY A 364 -20.17 12.50 -3.46
N ILE A 365 -19.74 13.14 -4.54
CA ILE A 365 -18.78 14.25 -4.51
C ILE A 365 -19.48 15.50 -4.01
N THR A 366 -18.99 16.07 -2.91
CA THR A 366 -19.63 17.20 -2.22
C THR A 366 -18.98 18.55 -2.51
N THR A 367 -18.06 18.64 -3.47
CA THR A 367 -17.36 19.89 -3.80
C THR A 367 -18.33 20.98 -4.27
N GLU A 368 -19.44 20.58 -4.90
CA GLU A 368 -20.53 21.47 -5.33
C GLU A 368 -21.42 21.95 -4.17
N LEU A 369 -21.35 21.29 -3.01
CA LEU A 369 -22.03 21.70 -1.78
C LEU A 369 -21.03 22.53 -0.96
N SER A 370 -20.91 23.83 -1.23
CA SER A 370 -19.98 24.74 -0.54
C SER A 370 -20.08 24.64 0.99
N ASP A 371 -18.95 24.71 1.70
CA ASP A 371 -18.90 24.59 3.18
C ASP A 371 -19.64 25.72 3.92
N GLY A 372 -19.85 26.88 3.29
CA GLY A 372 -20.67 27.96 3.84
C GLY A 372 -22.18 27.77 3.66
N ASP A 373 -22.60 26.89 2.76
CA ASP A 373 -24.01 26.75 2.34
C ASP A 373 -24.76 25.62 3.05
N PHE A 374 -24.03 24.59 3.49
CA PHE A 374 -24.61 23.39 4.08
C PHE A 374 -23.76 22.90 5.25
N SER A 375 -24.41 22.65 6.40
CA SER A 375 -23.75 22.00 7.53
C SER A 375 -23.31 20.57 7.17
N SER A 376 -22.30 20.03 7.87
CA SER A 376 -21.85 18.64 7.69
C SER A 376 -22.97 17.61 7.90
N TYR A 377 -23.93 17.90 8.78
CA TYR A 377 -25.11 17.05 8.98
C TYR A 377 -26.04 17.06 7.77
N THR A 378 -26.27 18.25 7.21
CA THR A 378 -27.08 18.43 6.01
C THR A 378 -26.47 17.71 4.81
N LYS A 379 -25.15 17.84 4.61
CA LYS A 379 -24.41 17.12 3.55
C LYS A 379 -24.57 15.60 3.68
N ARG A 380 -24.44 15.07 4.91
CA ARG A 380 -24.67 13.64 5.20
C ARG A 380 -26.07 13.19 4.80
N TRP A 381 -27.09 13.96 5.18
CA TRP A 381 -28.47 13.64 4.89
C TRP A 381 -28.74 13.62 3.38
N ILE A 382 -28.24 14.62 2.64
CA ILE A 382 -28.35 14.69 1.17
C ILE A 382 -27.73 13.44 0.53
N ILE A 383 -26.48 13.11 0.89
CA ILE A 383 -25.77 11.95 0.32
C ILE A 383 -26.52 10.65 0.62
N LEU A 384 -27.04 10.49 1.83
CA LEU A 384 -27.80 9.31 2.21
C LEU A 384 -29.09 9.18 1.41
N ALA A 385 -29.82 10.28 1.21
CA ALA A 385 -31.04 10.31 0.40
C ALA A 385 -30.76 9.93 -1.07
N LEU A 386 -29.69 10.49 -1.65
CA LEU A 386 -29.29 10.21 -3.03
C LEU A 386 -28.83 8.75 -3.21
N THR A 387 -28.03 8.23 -2.28
CA THR A 387 -27.55 6.85 -2.30
C THR A 387 -28.67 5.84 -2.12
N THR A 388 -29.64 6.16 -1.25
CA THR A 388 -30.84 5.33 -1.07
C THR A 388 -31.67 5.31 -2.35
N SER A 389 -31.79 6.46 -3.03
CA SER A 389 -32.47 6.56 -4.32
C SER A 389 -31.77 5.70 -5.38
N ASN A 390 -30.44 5.76 -5.48
CA ASN A 390 -29.66 4.89 -6.36
C ASN A 390 -29.82 3.39 -6.02
N ASN A 391 -29.91 3.04 -4.74
CA ASN A 391 -30.15 1.65 -4.34
C ASN A 391 -31.49 1.14 -4.86
N ILE A 392 -32.54 1.97 -4.77
CA ILE A 392 -33.88 1.62 -5.26
C ILE A 392 -33.85 1.44 -6.79
N THR A 393 -33.23 2.35 -7.52
CA THR A 393 -33.12 2.25 -8.99
C THR A 393 -32.32 1.01 -9.41
N LEU A 394 -31.26 0.65 -8.69
CA LEU A 394 -30.46 -0.55 -8.93
C LEU A 394 -31.17 -1.85 -8.53
N LYS A 395 -31.94 -1.88 -7.43
CA LYS A 395 -32.73 -3.07 -7.05
C LYS A 395 -33.78 -3.39 -8.11
N ASN A 396 -34.42 -2.36 -8.68
CA ASN A 396 -35.36 -2.54 -9.78
C ASN A 396 -34.64 -2.96 -11.07
N ALA A 397 -33.40 -2.52 -11.30
CA ALA A 397 -32.57 -2.97 -12.42
C ALA A 397 -32.21 -4.46 -12.36
N VAL A 398 -31.81 -4.95 -11.18
CA VAL A 398 -31.36 -6.34 -10.98
C VAL A 398 -32.47 -7.37 -11.25
N LYS A 399 -33.75 -6.99 -11.15
CA LYS A 399 -34.87 -7.86 -11.52
C LYS A 399 -34.87 -8.25 -13.01
N TYR A 400 -34.31 -7.39 -13.86
CA TYR A 400 -34.32 -7.54 -15.33
C TYR A 400 -32.96 -7.98 -15.88
N THR A 401 -31.92 -8.06 -15.05
CA THR A 401 -30.65 -8.65 -15.48
C THR A 401 -30.76 -10.18 -15.45
N PRO A 402 -30.43 -10.89 -16.55
CA PRO A 402 -30.45 -12.35 -16.55
C PRO A 402 -29.59 -12.89 -15.40
N LYS A 403 -30.15 -13.81 -14.62
CA LYS A 403 -29.39 -14.52 -13.60
C LYS A 403 -28.35 -15.39 -14.33
N PRO A 404 -27.08 -15.39 -13.88
CA PRO A 404 -26.04 -16.21 -14.49
C PRO A 404 -26.35 -17.69 -14.40
#